data_AF-A0A7S0K2R7-F1
#
_entry.id   AF-A0A7S0K2R7-F1
#
_cell.length_a   1.000
_cell.length_b   1.000
_cell.length_c   1.000
_cell.angle_alpha   90.00
_cell.angle_beta   90.00
_cell.angle_gamma   90.00
#
_symmetry.space_group_name_H-M   'P 1'
#
loop_
_entity.id
_entity.type
_entity.pdbx_description
1 polymer ?
#
loop_
_entity_poly.entity_id
_entity_poly.type
_entity_poly.pdbx_seq_one_letter_code
_entity_poly.pdbx_strand_id
1 'polypeptide(L)'
;MWGMLCGCGWSARAADKLLLLIALVAFASLAQQVRGVLGADGIEAVGETLLGFANWKAPDFAPAQVFRVLPTLLWWAPKTGLPFETALEVLLLVGTCTALLGIALGGSTLLFLVLWGVYLSVFVSGGTMLSFQWDMLLLEALFAAALHAPLLPEVATAFLRRWLWPSLGAKPGAGMSQAVAVAESAPPSTHSVSARWLLRALLVKLMLMAGAVKIQSQCPTWLGLTALAVHFQGQCLP
;
A
#
# COMPACT_ATOMS: atom_id res chain seq x y z
N MET A 1 -17.21 -9.80 -30.42
CA MET A 1 -17.25 -8.41 -29.92
C MET A 1 -16.70 -8.23 -28.49
N TRP A 2 -16.54 -9.29 -27.68
CA TRP A 2 -15.88 -9.23 -26.36
C TRP A 2 -14.34 -9.29 -26.39
N GLY A 3 -13.74 -9.68 -27.51
CA GLY A 3 -12.27 -9.77 -27.66
C GLY A 3 -11.55 -8.44 -27.90
N MET A 4 -12.25 -7.38 -28.35
CA MET A 4 -11.63 -6.08 -28.67
C MET A 4 -11.52 -5.14 -27.47
N LEU A 5 -12.30 -5.33 -26.40
CA LEU A 5 -12.16 -4.55 -25.16
C LEU A 5 -11.04 -5.09 -24.24
N CYS A 6 -10.52 -6.30 -24.49
CA CYS A 6 -9.34 -6.82 -23.82
C CYS A 6 -8.01 -6.32 -24.42
N GLY A 7 -8.06 -5.54 -25.51
CA GLY A 7 -6.87 -5.06 -26.24
C GLY A 7 -6.13 -3.89 -25.59
N CYS A 8 -6.78 -3.15 -24.68
CA CYS A 8 -6.10 -2.18 -23.80
C CYS A 8 -5.66 -2.88 -22.51
N GLY A 9 -4.80 -3.89 -22.66
CA GLY A 9 -4.15 -4.50 -21.52
C GLY A 9 -3.23 -3.47 -20.88
N TRP A 10 -3.65 -2.85 -19.76
CA TRP A 10 -2.70 -2.18 -18.89
C TRP A 10 -1.57 -3.17 -18.61
N SER A 11 -0.35 -2.84 -19.05
CA SER A 11 0.80 -3.65 -18.67
C SER A 11 0.87 -3.66 -17.13
N ALA A 12 1.22 -4.79 -16.51
CA ALA A 12 1.37 -4.85 -15.05
C ALA A 12 2.25 -3.70 -14.52
N ARG A 13 3.26 -3.31 -15.30
CA ARG A 13 4.13 -2.15 -15.04
C ARG A 13 3.39 -0.81 -14.98
N ALA A 14 2.36 -0.59 -15.79
CA ALA A 14 1.55 0.62 -15.75
C ALA A 14 0.66 0.64 -14.50
N ALA A 15 0.11 -0.51 -14.09
CA ALA A 15 -0.65 -0.64 -12.86
C ALA A 15 0.23 -0.38 -11.62
N ASP A 16 1.44 -0.93 -11.59
CA ASP A 16 2.42 -0.70 -10.51
C ASP A 16 2.78 0.77 -10.39
N LYS A 17 3.07 1.44 -11.51
CA LYS A 17 3.39 2.88 -11.53
C LYS A 17 2.21 3.73 -11.04
N LEU A 18 0.99 3.38 -11.42
CA LEU A 18 -0.21 4.05 -10.94
C LEU A 18 -0.37 3.86 -9.43
N LEU A 19 -0.18 2.64 -8.93
CA LEU A 19 -0.26 2.34 -7.50
C LEU A 19 0.80 3.12 -6.71
N LEU A 20 2.03 3.18 -7.22
CA LEU A 20 3.12 3.96 -6.63
C LEU A 20 2.81 5.45 -6.61
N LEU A 21 2.18 5.99 -7.66
CA LEU A 21 1.73 7.38 -7.69
C LEU A 21 0.62 7.63 -6.66
N ILE A 22 -0.34 6.73 -6.52
CA ILE A 22 -1.40 6.81 -5.50
C ILE A 22 -0.77 6.80 -4.11
N ALA A 23 0.16 5.87 -3.85
CA ALA A 23 0.88 5.80 -2.58
C ALA A 23 1.68 7.07 -2.30
N LEU A 24 2.36 7.62 -3.30
CA LEU A 24 3.09 8.90 -3.19
C LEU A 24 2.16 10.04 -2.77
N VAL A 25 1.02 10.18 -3.44
CA VAL A 25 0.02 11.22 -3.12
C VAL A 25 -0.54 11.01 -1.72
N ALA A 26 -0.84 9.77 -1.32
CA ALA A 26 -1.33 9.46 0.02
C ALA A 26 -0.30 9.84 1.10
N PHE A 27 0.97 9.41 0.95
CA PHE A 27 2.04 9.75 1.90
C PHE A 27 2.29 11.26 1.98
N ALA A 28 2.38 11.95 0.84
CA ALA A 28 2.61 13.38 0.79
C ALA A 28 1.44 14.18 1.37
N SER A 29 0.20 13.78 1.07
CA SER A 29 -1.01 14.40 1.60
C SER A 29 -1.12 14.23 3.12
N LEU A 30 -0.81 13.03 3.63
CA LEU A 30 -0.79 12.77 5.07
C LEU A 30 0.33 13.54 5.75
N ALA A 31 1.53 13.64 5.16
CA ALA A 31 2.65 14.39 5.73
C ALA A 31 2.29 15.85 6.04
N GLN A 32 1.43 16.47 5.23
CA GLN A 32 0.97 17.85 5.47
C GLN A 32 -0.05 17.95 6.62
N GLN A 33 -0.87 16.92 6.83
CA GLN A 33 -2.01 16.97 7.76
C GLN A 33 -1.68 16.34 9.13
N VAL A 34 -0.66 15.50 9.18
CA VAL A 34 -0.41 14.59 10.30
C VAL A 34 -0.26 15.32 11.64
N ARG A 35 0.43 16.48 11.69
CA ARG A 35 0.57 17.25 12.93
C ARG A 35 -0.77 17.81 13.41
N GLY A 36 -1.57 18.33 12.48
CA GLY A 36 -2.86 18.96 12.81
C GLY A 36 -3.92 17.94 13.23
N VAL A 37 -3.82 16.69 12.77
CA VAL A 37 -4.79 15.66 13.12
C VAL A 37 -4.31 14.74 14.22
N LEU A 38 -3.10 14.18 14.10
CA LEU A 38 -2.58 13.11 14.95
C LEU A 38 -1.51 13.56 15.96
N GLY A 39 -1.07 14.82 15.91
CA GLY A 39 -0.11 15.37 16.87
C GLY A 39 -0.68 15.56 18.28
N ALA A 40 0.17 15.90 19.25
CA ALA A 40 -0.24 16.18 20.63
C ALA A 40 -1.37 17.23 20.74
N ASP A 41 -1.30 18.29 19.93
CA ASP A 41 -2.33 19.33 19.85
C ASP A 41 -3.34 19.07 18.71
N GLY A 42 -3.38 17.84 18.18
CA GLY A 42 -4.20 17.44 17.05
C GLY A 42 -5.66 17.18 17.41
N ILE A 43 -6.52 17.13 16.38
CA ILE A 43 -7.97 16.85 16.54
C ILE A 43 -8.20 15.52 17.26
N GLU A 44 -7.43 14.50 16.88
CA GLU A 44 -7.46 13.16 17.45
C GLU A 44 -6.03 12.87 17.90
N ALA A 45 -5.65 13.33 19.11
CA ALA A 45 -4.30 13.19 19.67
C ALA A 45 -3.94 11.71 19.96
N VAL A 46 -3.85 10.89 18.91
CA VAL A 46 -3.63 9.44 18.98
C VAL A 46 -2.26 9.12 19.58
N GLY A 47 -1.30 10.06 19.48
CA GLY A 47 0.00 9.97 20.15
C GLY A 47 -0.10 9.67 21.63
N GLU A 48 -1.03 10.30 22.37
CA GLU A 48 -1.23 10.01 23.80
C GLU A 48 -1.88 8.65 24.05
N THR A 49 -2.70 8.15 23.13
CA THR A 49 -3.34 6.84 23.25
C THR A 49 -2.34 5.72 22.97
N LEU A 50 -1.54 5.83 21.90
CA LEU A 50 -0.49 4.87 21.55
C LEU A 50 0.72 4.93 22.48
N LEU A 51 1.19 6.12 22.85
CA LEU A 51 2.18 6.27 23.92
C LEU A 51 1.59 5.88 25.26
N GLY A 52 0.28 6.02 25.46
CA GLY A 52 -0.45 5.43 26.58
C GLY A 52 -0.36 3.91 26.58
N PHE A 53 -0.46 3.27 25.41
CA PHE A 53 -0.24 1.82 25.22
C PHE A 53 1.25 1.41 25.30
N ALA A 54 2.18 2.28 24.91
CA ALA A 54 3.63 2.01 24.99
C ALA A 54 4.21 2.29 26.39
N ASN A 55 3.67 3.28 27.09
CA ASN A 55 3.87 3.57 28.52
C ASN A 55 2.99 2.69 29.40
N TRP A 56 2.05 1.93 28.82
CA TRP A 56 1.62 0.66 29.38
C TRP A 56 2.84 -0.25 29.39
N LYS A 57 3.72 -0.01 30.37
CA LYS A 57 4.23 -1.08 31.22
C LYS A 57 3.01 -1.81 31.75
N ALA A 58 2.35 -2.57 30.89
CA ALA A 58 1.46 -3.62 31.32
C ALA A 58 2.45 -4.66 31.83
N PRO A 59 2.65 -4.77 33.16
CA PRO A 59 3.68 -5.65 33.71
C PRO A 59 3.46 -7.11 33.29
N ASP A 60 2.25 -7.40 32.78
CA ASP A 60 1.71 -8.71 32.47
C ASP A 60 1.73 -9.08 30.97
N PHE A 61 2.07 -8.17 30.06
CA PHE A 61 2.07 -8.47 28.61
C PHE A 61 3.47 -8.46 28.01
N ALA A 62 3.80 -9.56 27.33
CA ALA A 62 5.03 -9.65 26.56
C ALA A 62 4.97 -8.70 25.33
N PRO A 63 6.07 -8.06 24.92
CA PRO A 63 6.11 -7.19 23.73
C PRO A 63 5.54 -7.83 22.46
N ALA A 64 5.69 -9.15 22.31
CA ALA A 64 5.14 -9.92 21.19
C ALA A 64 3.60 -9.99 21.19
N GLN A 65 2.96 -9.96 22.36
CA GLN A 65 1.49 -9.94 22.46
C GLN A 65 0.94 -8.59 22.07
N VAL A 66 1.60 -7.51 22.49
CA VAL A 66 1.18 -6.15 22.16
C VAL A 66 1.39 -5.86 20.67
N PHE A 67 2.48 -6.34 20.07
CA PHE A 67 2.72 -6.23 18.63
C PHE A 67 1.64 -6.93 17.77
N ARG A 68 1.03 -8.02 18.27
CA ARG A 68 -0.09 -8.68 17.56
C ARG A 68 -1.35 -7.81 17.52
N VAL A 69 -1.52 -6.94 18.51
CA VAL A 69 -2.68 -6.03 18.61
C VAL A 69 -2.40 -4.74 17.83
N LEU A 70 -1.17 -4.24 17.88
CA LEU A 70 -0.74 -2.99 17.27
C LEU A 70 0.52 -3.21 16.42
N PRO A 71 0.40 -3.75 15.19
CA PRO A 71 1.56 -3.97 14.33
C PRO A 71 2.03 -2.66 13.69
N THR A 72 2.90 -1.93 14.39
CA THR A 72 3.44 -0.63 13.93
C THR A 72 4.95 -0.52 14.14
N LEU A 73 5.65 0.20 13.26
CA LEU A 73 7.05 0.56 13.44
C LEU A 73 7.25 1.63 14.54
N LEU A 74 6.18 2.31 14.97
CA LEU A 74 6.26 3.37 15.99
C LEU A 74 6.63 2.84 17.38
N TRP A 75 6.61 1.53 17.62
CA TRP A 75 7.13 0.91 18.85
C TRP A 75 8.59 1.24 19.14
N TRP A 76 9.37 1.54 18.11
CA TRP A 76 10.77 1.92 18.27
C TRP A 76 10.98 3.42 18.46
N ALA A 77 9.94 4.26 18.25
CA ALA A 77 10.04 5.70 18.41
C ALA A 77 10.50 6.14 19.81
N PRO A 78 10.01 5.56 20.92
CA PRO A 78 10.51 5.92 22.24
C PRO A 78 12.01 5.65 22.43
N LYS A 79 12.58 4.67 21.71
CA LYS A 79 14.00 4.32 21.80
C LYS A 79 14.91 5.27 21.03
N THR A 80 14.37 6.01 20.06
CA THR A 80 15.15 7.00 19.29
C THR A 80 15.24 8.34 20.02
N GLY A 81 14.43 8.56 21.06
CA GLY A 81 14.32 9.84 21.76
C GLY A 81 13.57 10.92 20.95
N LEU A 82 12.99 10.55 19.80
CA LEU A 82 12.17 11.46 19.00
C LEU A 82 10.76 11.56 19.57
N PRO A 83 10.12 12.75 19.50
CA PRO A 83 8.71 12.86 19.81
C PRO A 83 7.89 12.06 18.77
N PHE A 84 6.70 11.62 19.17
CA PHE A 84 5.86 10.71 18.38
C PHE A 84 5.54 11.28 16.99
N GLU A 85 5.25 12.57 16.92
CA GLU A 85 4.94 13.31 15.71
C GLU A 85 6.10 13.27 14.74
N THR A 86 7.31 13.51 15.22
CA THR A 86 8.51 13.45 14.38
C THR A 86 8.79 12.02 13.92
N ALA A 87 8.57 11.00 14.76
CA ALA A 87 8.70 9.62 14.32
C ALA A 87 7.69 9.26 13.21
N LEU A 88 6.45 9.75 13.32
CA LEU A 88 5.41 9.56 12.32
C LEU A 88 5.75 10.29 11.01
N GLU A 89 6.27 11.52 11.09
CA GLU A 89 6.76 12.27 9.93
C GLU A 89 7.92 11.57 9.23
N VAL A 90 8.86 10.99 9.98
CA VAL A 90 9.95 10.20 9.42
C VAL A 90 9.40 9.00 8.66
N LEU A 91 8.41 8.29 9.20
CA LEU A 91 7.75 7.19 8.48
C LEU A 91 7.10 7.69 7.18
N LEU A 92 6.35 8.79 7.22
CA LEU A 92 5.72 9.37 6.03
C LEU A 92 6.75 9.81 4.97
N LEU A 93 7.88 10.37 5.41
CA LEU A 93 9.00 10.72 4.54
C LEU A 93 9.64 9.47 3.92
N VAL A 94 9.87 8.42 4.70
CA VAL A 94 10.37 7.13 4.19
C VAL A 94 9.42 6.55 3.15
N GLY A 95 8.11 6.59 3.41
CA GLY A 95 7.08 6.18 2.45
C GLY A 95 7.14 6.99 1.15
N THR A 96 7.23 8.31 1.27
CA THR A 96 7.35 9.26 0.14
C THR A 96 8.59 8.95 -0.71
N CYS A 97 9.76 8.83 -0.08
CA CYS A 97 11.03 8.52 -0.75
C CYS A 97 10.99 7.14 -1.40
N THR A 98 10.40 6.15 -0.74
CA THR A 98 10.27 4.78 -1.27
C THR A 98 9.34 4.74 -2.49
N ALA A 99 8.24 5.51 -2.48
CA ALA A 99 7.34 5.61 -3.61
C ALA A 99 8.01 6.30 -4.81
N LEU A 100 8.75 7.39 -4.58
CA LEU A 100 9.56 8.05 -5.62
C LEU A 100 10.61 7.10 -6.20
N LEU A 101 11.29 6.34 -5.35
CA LEU A 101 12.27 5.34 -5.78
C LEU A 101 11.63 4.26 -6.64
N GLY A 102 10.44 3.77 -6.27
CA GLY A 102 9.69 2.80 -7.07
C GLY A 102 9.22 3.36 -8.41
N ILE A 103 8.82 4.64 -8.47
CA ILE A 103 8.46 5.30 -9.74
C ILE A 103 9.68 5.39 -10.66
N ALA A 104 10.85 5.72 -10.11
CA ALA A 104 12.10 5.88 -10.86
C ALA A 104 12.72 4.56 -11.31
N LEU A 105 12.76 3.54 -10.45
CA LEU A 105 13.48 2.28 -10.69
C LEU A 105 12.57 1.11 -11.11
N GLY A 106 11.25 1.28 -11.00
CA GLY A 106 10.26 0.22 -11.14
C GLY A 106 9.87 -0.39 -9.79
N GLY A 107 8.61 -0.84 -9.70
CA GLY A 107 8.09 -1.53 -8.52
C GLY A 107 8.80 -2.88 -8.29
N SER A 108 8.98 -3.22 -7.02
CA SER A 108 9.53 -4.52 -6.60
C SER A 108 8.82 -5.01 -5.36
N THR A 109 8.88 -6.32 -5.09
CA THR A 109 8.33 -6.93 -3.88
C THR A 109 8.84 -6.21 -2.64
N LEU A 110 10.15 -5.95 -2.56
CA LEU A 110 10.74 -5.28 -1.40
C LEU A 110 10.23 -3.85 -1.23
N LEU A 111 10.13 -3.09 -2.33
CA LEU A 111 9.61 -1.72 -2.27
C LEU A 111 8.14 -1.70 -1.82
N PHE A 112 7.30 -2.57 -2.37
CA PHE A 112 5.90 -2.66 -1.98
C PHE A 112 5.72 -3.15 -0.54
N LEU A 113 6.56 -4.06 -0.04
CA LEU A 113 6.55 -4.47 1.36
C LEU A 113 6.99 -3.34 2.31
N VAL A 114 7.98 -2.54 1.92
CA VAL A 114 8.37 -1.35 2.70
C VAL A 114 7.24 -0.33 2.73
N LEU A 115 6.66 0.00 1.57
CA LEU A 115 5.50 0.90 1.48
C LEU A 115 4.33 0.39 2.32
N TRP A 116 4.01 -0.91 2.22
CA TRP A 116 2.97 -1.55 3.00
C TRP A 116 3.24 -1.48 4.50
N GLY A 117 4.45 -1.83 4.96
CA GLY A 117 4.79 -1.82 6.38
C GLY A 117 4.80 -0.41 6.98
N VAL A 118 5.29 0.58 6.23
CA VAL A 118 5.25 1.98 6.62
C VAL A 118 3.80 2.47 6.69
N TYR A 119 2.99 2.22 5.66
CA TYR A 119 1.58 2.64 5.65
C TYR A 119 0.78 1.92 6.73
N LEU A 120 1.05 0.64 7.01
CA LEU A 120 0.39 -0.13 8.07
C LEU A 120 0.66 0.50 9.43
N SER A 121 1.90 0.94 9.65
CA SER A 121 2.29 1.61 10.89
C SER A 121 1.52 2.90 11.10
N VAL A 122 1.35 3.69 10.03
CA VAL A 122 0.59 4.94 10.06
C VAL A 122 -0.90 4.65 10.24
N PHE A 123 -1.46 3.70 9.48
CA PHE A 123 -2.87 3.29 9.51
C PHE A 123 -3.32 2.81 10.89
N VAL A 124 -2.59 1.85 11.49
CA VAL A 124 -2.90 1.35 12.84
C VAL A 124 -2.85 2.47 13.88
N SER A 125 -2.04 3.50 13.60
CA SER A 125 -1.82 4.63 14.49
C SER A 125 -2.70 5.85 14.19
N GLY A 126 -3.52 5.80 13.15
CA GLY A 126 -4.25 6.96 12.63
C GLY A 126 -5.69 7.09 13.10
N GLY A 127 -6.09 6.27 14.08
CA GLY A 127 -7.41 6.37 14.72
C GLY A 127 -8.56 6.38 13.72
N THR A 128 -9.52 7.26 13.95
CA THR A 128 -10.73 7.43 13.13
C THR A 128 -10.37 7.99 11.76
N MET A 129 -9.40 8.90 11.67
CA MET A 129 -8.98 9.52 10.40
C MET A 129 -8.58 8.50 9.33
N LEU A 130 -7.81 7.47 9.70
CA LEU A 130 -7.34 6.45 8.75
C LEU A 130 -8.20 5.19 8.75
N SER A 131 -9.29 5.14 9.51
CA SER A 131 -10.19 3.97 9.60
C SER A 131 -11.10 3.79 8.37
N PHE A 132 -11.02 4.70 7.39
CA PHE A 132 -11.86 4.64 6.19
C PHE A 132 -11.40 3.56 5.21
N GLN A 133 -12.35 3.13 4.38
CA GLN A 133 -12.15 2.03 3.42
C GLN A 133 -11.06 2.29 2.38
N TRP A 134 -10.80 3.56 2.05
CA TRP A 134 -9.80 3.93 1.05
C TRP A 134 -8.38 3.60 1.50
N ASP A 135 -8.06 3.87 2.77
CA ASP A 135 -6.77 3.54 3.37
C ASP A 135 -6.55 2.02 3.48
N MET A 136 -7.61 1.29 3.86
CA MET A 136 -7.58 -0.17 3.88
C MET A 136 -7.39 -0.76 2.48
N LEU A 137 -8.06 -0.19 1.47
CA LEU A 137 -7.88 -0.58 0.08
C LEU A 137 -6.44 -0.33 -0.40
N LEU A 138 -5.83 0.80 -0.02
CA LEU A 138 -4.45 1.11 -0.37
C LEU A 138 -3.48 0.10 0.27
N LEU A 139 -3.66 -0.25 1.55
CA LEU A 139 -2.89 -1.30 2.21
C LEU A 139 -2.98 -2.63 1.48
N GLU A 140 -4.20 -3.05 1.15
CA GLU A 140 -4.42 -4.32 0.48
C GLU A 140 -3.87 -4.33 -0.94
N ALA A 141 -3.96 -3.20 -1.65
CA ALA A 141 -3.36 -3.04 -2.97
C ALA A 141 -1.82 -3.11 -2.91
N LEU A 142 -1.19 -2.42 -1.96
CA LEU A 142 0.27 -2.48 -1.75
C LEU A 142 0.73 -3.92 -1.42
N PHE A 143 -0.01 -4.61 -0.55
CA PHE A 143 0.30 -6.01 -0.22
C PHE A 143 0.12 -6.92 -1.44
N ALA A 144 -0.99 -6.78 -2.18
CA ALA A 144 -1.22 -7.53 -3.40
C ALA A 144 -0.14 -7.26 -4.45
N ALA A 145 0.37 -6.03 -4.54
CA ALA A 145 1.50 -5.64 -5.39
C ALA A 145 2.78 -6.39 -5.02
N ALA A 146 3.09 -6.48 -3.72
CA ALA A 146 4.25 -7.23 -3.26
C ALA A 146 4.23 -8.71 -3.68
N LEU A 147 3.06 -9.35 -3.76
CA LEU A 147 2.93 -10.76 -4.12
C LEU A 147 3.22 -11.09 -5.60
N HIS A 148 3.16 -10.09 -6.49
CA HIS A 148 3.35 -10.33 -7.93
C HIS A 148 4.48 -9.54 -8.58
N ALA A 149 4.97 -8.49 -7.92
CA ALA A 149 6.14 -7.74 -8.37
C ALA A 149 7.42 -8.61 -8.37
N PRO A 150 8.43 -8.28 -9.18
CA PRO A 150 9.74 -8.92 -9.11
C PRO A 150 10.43 -8.60 -7.77
N LEU A 151 11.27 -9.50 -7.26
CA LEU A 151 11.93 -9.31 -5.95
C LEU A 151 12.75 -8.01 -5.86
N LEU A 152 13.50 -7.69 -6.92
CA LEU A 152 14.33 -6.50 -7.03
C LEU A 152 13.89 -5.64 -8.23
N PRO A 153 14.12 -4.32 -8.18
CA PRO A 153 13.88 -3.45 -9.35
C PRO A 153 14.65 -3.94 -10.58
N GLU A 154 14.11 -3.72 -11.78
CA GLU A 154 14.73 -4.18 -13.03
C GLU A 154 16.16 -3.65 -13.19
N VAL A 155 16.39 -2.38 -12.81
CA VAL A 155 17.71 -1.73 -12.88
C VAL A 155 18.72 -2.43 -11.95
N ALA A 156 18.30 -2.75 -10.72
CA ALA A 156 19.15 -3.46 -9.77
C ALA A 156 19.43 -4.90 -10.24
N THR A 157 18.43 -5.56 -10.80
CA THR A 157 18.56 -6.91 -11.36
C THR A 157 19.51 -6.92 -12.55
N ALA A 158 19.42 -5.93 -13.45
CA ALA A 158 20.32 -5.79 -14.59
C ALA A 158 21.76 -5.50 -14.14
N PHE A 159 21.94 -4.66 -13.13
CA PHE A 159 23.25 -4.37 -12.54
C PHE A 159 23.87 -5.62 -11.88
N LEU A 160 23.13 -6.32 -11.02
CA LEU A 160 23.60 -7.54 -10.38
C LEU A 160 23.94 -8.63 -11.39
N ARG A 161 23.12 -8.80 -12.44
CA ARG A 161 23.41 -9.75 -13.52
C ARG A 161 24.71 -9.42 -14.24
N ARG A 162 24.96 -8.14 -14.51
CA ARG A 162 26.21 -7.67 -15.14
C ARG A 162 27.43 -8.00 -14.27
N TRP A 163 27.31 -7.85 -12.96
CA TRP A 163 28.45 -7.95 -12.03
C TRP A 163 28.72 -9.38 -11.57
N LEU A 164 27.67 -10.12 -11.18
CA LEU A 164 27.78 -11.49 -10.67
C LEU A 164 28.01 -12.51 -11.78
N TRP A 165 27.61 -12.21 -13.01
CA TRP A 165 27.79 -13.13 -14.14
C TRP A 165 28.37 -12.42 -15.38
N PRO A 166 29.65 -12.03 -15.35
CA PRO A 166 30.30 -11.32 -16.47
C PRO A 166 30.33 -12.15 -17.77
N SER A 167 30.34 -13.48 -17.67
CA SER A 167 30.45 -14.40 -18.81
C SER A 167 29.20 -14.50 -19.69
N LEU A 168 28.06 -13.94 -19.28
CA LEU A 168 26.84 -13.79 -20.11
C LEU A 168 26.88 -12.51 -20.96
N GLY A 169 27.93 -11.70 -20.85
CA GLY A 169 28.18 -10.54 -21.72
C GLY A 169 28.81 -10.90 -23.06
N ALA A 170 29.14 -12.17 -23.31
CA ALA A 170 29.61 -12.62 -24.62
C ALA A 170 28.44 -12.63 -25.62
N LYS A 171 28.68 -12.10 -26.84
CA LYS A 171 27.71 -11.99 -27.93
C LYS A 171 26.84 -13.26 -28.05
N PRO A 172 25.51 -13.15 -28.25
CA PRO A 172 24.65 -14.32 -28.32
C PRO A 172 25.09 -15.21 -29.49
N GLY A 173 25.59 -16.40 -29.19
CA GLY A 173 25.72 -17.47 -30.19
C GLY A 173 24.32 -17.89 -30.67
N ALA A 174 24.24 -18.43 -31.89
CA ALA A 174 22.99 -18.78 -32.58
C ALA A 174 21.98 -19.61 -31.76
N GLY A 175 22.43 -20.37 -30.76
CA GLY A 175 21.54 -21.13 -29.85
C GLY A 175 20.76 -20.29 -28.83
N MET A 176 21.24 -19.09 -28.45
CA MET A 176 20.56 -18.21 -27.49
C MET A 176 19.35 -17.51 -28.11
N SER A 177 19.40 -17.15 -29.40
CA SER A 177 18.24 -16.59 -30.12
C SER A 177 17.06 -17.54 -30.12
N GLN A 178 17.32 -18.84 -30.17
CA GLN A 178 16.26 -19.86 -30.14
C GLN A 178 15.66 -20.01 -28.72
N ALA A 179 16.48 -19.93 -27.67
CA ALA A 179 16.01 -19.95 -26.28
C ALA A 179 15.22 -18.69 -25.88
N VAL A 180 15.64 -17.52 -26.39
CA VAL A 180 14.92 -16.24 -26.19
C VAL A 180 13.59 -16.26 -26.96
N ALA A 181 13.55 -16.74 -28.20
CA ALA A 181 12.31 -16.89 -28.96
C ALA A 181 11.32 -17.88 -28.32
N VAL A 182 11.83 -18.92 -27.65
CA VAL A 182 11.01 -19.86 -26.87
C VAL A 182 10.51 -19.24 -25.56
N ALA A 183 11.30 -18.40 -24.90
CA ALA A 183 10.85 -17.64 -23.71
C ALA A 183 9.82 -16.55 -24.06
N GLU A 184 9.91 -15.97 -25.25
CA GLU A 184 9.01 -14.93 -25.75
C GLU A 184 7.68 -15.50 -26.28
N SER A 185 7.65 -16.78 -26.65
CA SER A 185 6.43 -17.53 -27.02
C SER A 185 5.76 -18.23 -25.83
N ALA A 186 6.28 -18.06 -24.60
CA ALA A 186 5.66 -18.60 -23.40
C ALA A 186 4.26 -18.01 -23.20
N PRO A 187 3.27 -18.82 -22.75
CA PRO A 187 1.93 -18.34 -22.43
C PRO A 187 2.02 -17.18 -21.42
N PRO A 188 1.03 -16.26 -21.41
CA PRO A 188 1.05 -15.11 -20.51
C PRO A 188 1.37 -15.58 -19.09
N SER A 189 2.42 -15.01 -18.51
CA SER A 189 2.97 -15.46 -17.23
C SER A 189 1.85 -15.68 -16.22
N THR A 190 1.87 -16.81 -15.52
CA THR A 190 0.88 -17.21 -14.50
C THR A 190 0.61 -16.10 -13.47
N HIS A 191 1.62 -15.27 -13.22
CA HIS A 191 1.57 -14.04 -12.43
C HIS A 191 0.46 -13.05 -12.88
N SER A 192 0.18 -12.95 -14.18
CA SER A 192 -0.86 -12.05 -14.73
C SER A 192 -2.30 -12.50 -14.46
N VAL A 193 -2.52 -13.80 -14.22
CA VAL A 193 -3.86 -14.35 -13.94
C VAL A 193 -4.20 -14.11 -12.47
N SER A 194 -3.29 -14.46 -11.57
CA SER A 194 -3.47 -14.26 -10.12
C SER A 194 -3.67 -12.79 -9.76
N ALA A 195 -2.87 -11.87 -10.34
CA ALA A 195 -3.03 -10.43 -10.10
C ALA A 195 -4.42 -9.91 -10.52
N ARG A 196 -4.97 -10.39 -11.65
CA ARG A 196 -6.33 -10.02 -12.08
C ARG A 196 -7.41 -10.53 -11.13
N TRP A 197 -7.24 -11.73 -10.58
CA TRP A 197 -8.18 -12.26 -9.57
C TRP A 197 -8.08 -11.53 -8.25
N LEU A 198 -6.87 -11.17 -7.80
CA LEU A 198 -6.68 -10.34 -6.61
C LEU A 198 -7.35 -8.97 -6.79
N LEU A 199 -7.13 -8.31 -7.93
CA LEU A 199 -7.81 -7.04 -8.22
C LEU A 199 -9.34 -7.18 -8.20
N ARG A 200 -9.88 -8.22 -8.82
CA ARG A 200 -11.33 -8.50 -8.79
C ARG A 200 -11.83 -8.74 -7.36
N ALA A 201 -11.09 -9.51 -6.57
CA ALA A 201 -11.44 -9.77 -5.17
C ALA A 201 -11.45 -8.48 -4.34
N LEU A 202 -10.45 -7.60 -4.54
CA LEU A 202 -10.41 -6.29 -3.89
C LEU A 202 -11.59 -5.41 -4.30
N LEU A 203 -11.95 -5.37 -5.59
CA LEU A 203 -13.09 -4.61 -6.07
C LEU A 203 -14.42 -5.14 -5.50
N VAL A 204 -14.62 -6.46 -5.49
CA VAL A 204 -15.81 -7.08 -4.89
C VAL A 204 -15.88 -6.76 -3.40
N LYS A 205 -14.77 -6.91 -2.68
CA LYS A 205 -14.69 -6.57 -1.27
C LYS A 205 -14.99 -5.10 -1.02
N LEU A 206 -14.42 -4.18 -1.80
CA LEU A 206 -14.67 -2.74 -1.69
C LEU A 206 -16.16 -2.42 -1.86
N MET A 207 -16.81 -2.97 -2.89
CA MET A 207 -18.24 -2.75 -3.11
C MET A 207 -19.10 -3.31 -1.98
N LEU A 208 -18.75 -4.49 -1.46
CA LEU A 208 -19.46 -5.11 -0.35
C LEU A 208 -19.28 -4.32 0.96
N MET A 209 -18.05 -3.92 1.27
CA MET A 209 -17.72 -3.15 2.47
C MET A 209 -18.34 -1.75 2.43
N ALA A 210 -18.46 -1.13 1.24
CA ALA A 210 -19.15 0.14 1.06
C ALA A 210 -20.64 0.07 1.44
N GLY A 211 -21.27 -1.10 1.24
CA GLY A 211 -22.61 -1.38 1.75
C GLY A 211 -22.61 -1.69 3.25
N ALA A 212 -21.67 -2.51 3.72
CA ALA A 212 -21.61 -2.94 5.12
C ALA A 212 -21.48 -1.76 6.09
N VAL A 213 -20.63 -0.76 5.78
CA VAL A 213 -20.47 0.42 6.65
C VAL A 213 -21.75 1.24 6.78
N LYS A 214 -22.60 1.27 5.75
CA LYS A 214 -23.89 1.99 5.79
C LYS A 214 -24.84 1.33 6.77
N ILE A 215 -24.86 0.00 6.80
CA ILE A 215 -25.64 -0.79 7.77
C ILE A 215 -25.06 -0.63 9.17
N GLN A 216 -23.73 -0.74 9.32
CA GLN A 216 -23.04 -0.62 10.60
C GLN A 216 -23.17 0.79 11.21
N SER A 217 -23.31 1.84 10.39
CA SER A 217 -23.48 3.21 10.88
C SER A 217 -24.74 3.43 11.74
N GLN A 218 -25.69 2.48 11.74
CA GLN A 218 -26.98 2.59 12.42
C GLN A 218 -27.77 3.87 12.06
N CYS A 219 -27.44 4.50 10.93
CA CYS A 219 -28.09 5.72 10.51
C CYS A 219 -29.54 5.41 10.06
N PRO A 220 -30.56 6.08 10.63
CA PRO A 220 -31.96 5.82 10.30
C PRO A 220 -32.29 5.98 8.81
N THR A 221 -31.59 6.87 8.10
CA THR A 221 -31.80 7.11 6.66
C THR A 221 -31.22 6.01 5.78
N TRP A 222 -30.07 5.44 6.15
CA TRP A 222 -29.50 4.28 5.44
C TRP A 222 -30.31 3.01 5.71
N LEU A 223 -30.68 2.76 6.97
CA LEU A 223 -31.48 1.59 7.35
C LEU A 223 -32.93 1.68 6.83
N GLY A 224 -33.50 2.88 6.81
CA GLY A 224 -34.83 3.15 6.27
C GLY A 224 -34.88 3.28 4.74
N LEU A 225 -33.74 3.09 4.04
CA LEU A 225 -33.62 3.20 2.58
C LEU A 225 -34.03 4.57 1.99
N THR A 226 -34.07 5.62 2.81
CA THR A 226 -34.43 6.99 2.41
C THR A 226 -33.21 7.86 2.10
N ALA A 227 -32.00 7.36 2.30
CA ALA A 227 -30.75 8.13 2.16
C ALA A 227 -30.60 8.81 0.79
N LEU A 228 -31.03 8.20 -0.32
CA LEU A 228 -30.91 8.80 -1.66
C LEU A 228 -31.71 10.10 -1.83
N ALA A 229 -32.78 10.30 -1.04
CA ALA A 229 -33.59 11.52 -1.10
C ALA A 229 -32.80 12.77 -0.66
N VAL A 230 -31.80 12.58 0.20
CA VAL A 230 -30.96 13.66 0.75
C VAL A 230 -29.48 13.54 0.34
N HIS A 231 -29.05 12.39 -0.19
CA HIS A 231 -27.66 12.13 -0.54
C HIS A 231 -27.07 13.18 -1.48
N PHE A 232 -27.82 13.58 -2.52
CA PHE A 232 -27.37 14.57 -3.50
C PHE A 232 -27.30 16.00 -2.94
N GLN A 233 -27.96 16.28 -1.82
CA GLN A 233 -27.90 17.60 -1.19
C GLN A 233 -26.55 17.86 -0.49
N GLY A 234 -25.88 16.79 -0.05
CA GLY A 234 -24.59 16.85 0.64
C GLY A 234 -23.38 16.54 -0.24
N GLN A 235 -23.56 16.28 -1.53
CA GLN A 235 -22.43 16.07 -2.44
C GLN A 235 -21.73 17.39 -2.72
N CYS A 236 -20.40 17.41 -2.58
CA CYS A 236 -19.60 18.51 -3.11
C CYS A 236 -19.87 18.60 -4.62
N LEU A 237 -20.18 19.81 -5.11
CA LEU A 237 -20.24 20.05 -6.55
C LEU A 237 -18.82 19.82 -7.13
N PRO A 238 -18.71 19.19 -8.32
CA PRO A 238 -17.43 18.90 -8.96
C PRO A 238 -16.63 20.18 -9.28
#